data_AF-A0A944D8R9-F1
#
_entry.id   AF-A0A944D8R9-F1
#
_cell.length_a   1.000
_cell.length_b   1.000
_cell.length_c   1.000
_cell.angle_alpha   90.00
_cell.angle_beta   90.00
_cell.angle_gamma   90.00
#
_symmetry.space_group_name_H-M   'P 1'
#
loop_
_entity.id
_entity.type
_entity.pdbx_description
1 polymer ?
#
loop_
_entity_poly.entity_id
_entity_poly.type
_entity_poly.pdbx_seq_one_letter_code
_entity_poly.pdbx_strand_id
1 'polypeptide(L)'
;MIRPLRPSVLLFACLMSLAGGVLALDAEAVDDGEGSDSLRAQATAIRKAAEREFKHTEAACYDRFRVNACLDDAREARTVQLQAARKLEARANRIDRGERIKAMEARLKEAEERRARPMPVPLLPAPAKP
;
A
#
# COMPACT_ATOMS: atom_id res chain seq x y z
N MET A 1 -51.43 -12.79 19.56
CA MET A 1 -50.58 -14.00 19.55
C MET A 1 -49.15 -13.57 19.25
N ILE A 2 -48.33 -13.39 20.28
CA ILE A 2 -46.93 -12.95 20.16
C ILE A 2 -46.06 -14.20 20.33
N ARG A 3 -45.29 -14.56 19.30
CA ARG A 3 -44.38 -15.70 19.34
C ARG A 3 -43.13 -15.32 20.14
N PRO A 4 -42.71 -16.09 21.16
CA PRO A 4 -41.49 -15.78 21.90
C PRO A 4 -40.26 -16.03 21.03
N LEU A 5 -39.40 -14.99 20.93
CA LEU A 5 -38.09 -15.09 20.31
C LEU A 5 -37.24 -16.10 21.08
N ARG A 6 -36.68 -17.08 20.37
CA ARG A 6 -35.87 -18.14 20.96
C ARG A 6 -34.52 -17.58 21.44
N PRO A 7 -34.07 -17.88 22.67
CA PRO A 7 -32.80 -17.38 23.24
C PRO A 7 -31.56 -17.83 22.44
N SER A 8 -31.70 -18.87 21.62
CA SER A 8 -30.66 -19.38 20.72
C SER A 8 -30.29 -18.42 19.58
N VAL A 9 -31.21 -17.55 19.13
CA VAL A 9 -30.93 -16.56 18.07
C VAL A 9 -30.11 -15.38 18.62
N LEU A 10 -30.33 -15.01 19.88
CA LEU A 10 -29.59 -13.93 20.54
C LEU A 10 -28.13 -14.32 20.83
N LEU A 11 -27.88 -15.59 21.17
CA LEU A 11 -26.53 -16.10 21.40
C LEU A 11 -25.68 -16.13 20.11
N PHE A 12 -26.29 -16.46 18.97
CA PHE A 12 -25.58 -16.50 17.68
C PHE A 12 -25.20 -15.09 17.16
N ALA A 13 -26.06 -14.09 17.39
CA ALA A 13 -25.78 -12.69 17.05
C ALA A 13 -24.68 -12.06 17.91
N CYS A 14 -24.56 -12.49 19.18
CA CYS A 14 -23.53 -12.00 20.10
C CYS A 14 -22.13 -12.53 19.74
N LEU A 15 -22.04 -13.80 19.28
CA LEU A 15 -20.78 -14.41 18.85
C LEU A 15 -20.22 -13.80 17.56
N MET A 16 -21.08 -13.34 16.64
CA MET A 16 -20.63 -12.67 15.40
C MET A 16 -20.13 -11.23 15.62
N SER A 17 -20.52 -10.57 16.71
CA SER A 17 -20.06 -9.21 17.03
C SER A 17 -18.68 -9.19 17.70
N LEU A 18 -18.24 -10.31 18.31
CA LEU A 18 -16.96 -10.37 19.03
C LEU A 18 -15.74 -10.69 18.15
N ALA A 19 -15.93 -11.16 16.91
CA ALA A 19 -14.83 -11.51 16.00
C ALA A 19 -14.37 -10.35 15.09
N GLY A 20 -15.03 -9.19 15.15
CA GLY A 20 -14.87 -8.12 14.15
C GLY A 20 -13.84 -7.03 14.46
N GLY A 21 -13.05 -7.11 15.54
CA GLY A 21 -12.37 -5.91 16.03
C GLY A 21 -11.00 -6.08 16.64
N VAL A 22 -10.03 -6.77 16.01
CA VAL A 22 -8.60 -6.57 16.31
C VAL A 22 -7.71 -6.90 15.07
N LEU A 23 -7.66 -6.02 14.07
CA LEU A 23 -6.53 -5.97 13.13
C LEU A 23 -6.27 -4.51 12.71
N ALA A 24 -5.65 -3.76 13.60
CA ALA A 24 -4.83 -2.62 13.24
C ALA A 24 -3.70 -2.57 14.27
N LEU A 25 -2.74 -3.50 14.17
CA LEU A 25 -1.41 -3.20 14.69
C LEU A 25 -0.88 -2.05 13.84
N ASP A 26 -0.63 -0.93 14.50
CA ASP A 26 0.14 0.17 13.97
C ASP A 26 1.39 -0.37 13.28
N ALA A 27 1.43 -0.25 11.96
CA ALA A 27 2.67 -0.35 11.22
C ALA A 27 3.45 0.90 11.59
N GLU A 28 4.29 0.81 12.62
CA GLU A 28 5.32 1.80 12.90
C GLU A 28 6.03 2.10 11.58
N ALA A 29 5.82 3.34 11.11
CA ALA A 29 6.52 3.87 9.96
C ALA A 29 7.97 4.08 10.39
N VAL A 30 8.75 2.99 10.38
CA VAL A 30 10.20 3.09 10.38
C VAL A 30 10.55 3.74 9.05
N ASP A 31 10.77 5.05 9.11
CA ASP A 31 11.36 5.86 8.05
C ASP A 31 12.85 5.51 7.99
N ASP A 32 13.14 4.33 7.47
CA ASP A 32 14.48 3.99 7.03
C ASP A 32 14.75 4.90 5.82
N GLY A 33 15.71 5.83 5.92
CA GLY A 33 16.00 6.88 4.93
C GLY A 33 16.41 6.44 3.53
N GLU A 34 16.04 5.22 3.13
CA GLU A 34 16.12 4.71 1.77
C GLU A 34 15.04 5.32 0.87
N GLY A 35 15.46 5.83 -0.29
CA GLY A 35 14.55 6.36 -1.31
C GLY A 35 13.72 5.28 -1.99
N SER A 36 12.61 5.69 -2.61
CA SER A 36 11.71 4.80 -3.36
C SER A 36 12.44 3.97 -4.43
N ASP A 37 13.38 4.58 -5.15
CA ASP A 37 14.14 3.90 -6.21
C ASP A 37 15.08 2.81 -5.66
N SER A 38 15.73 3.04 -4.51
CA SER A 38 16.59 2.01 -3.91
C SER A 38 15.76 0.82 -3.44
N LEU A 39 14.63 1.07 -2.79
CA LEU A 39 13.68 0.03 -2.37
C LEU A 39 13.15 -0.78 -3.57
N ARG A 40 12.84 -0.13 -4.70
CA ARG A 40 12.44 -0.81 -5.94
C ARG A 40 13.57 -1.66 -6.53
N ALA A 41 14.80 -1.15 -6.52
CA ALA A 41 15.96 -1.88 -6.98
C ALA A 41 16.21 -3.13 -6.13
N GLN A 42 16.15 -3.00 -4.81
CA GLN A 42 16.25 -4.12 -3.86
C GLN A 42 15.14 -5.15 -4.09
N ALA A 43 13.88 -4.72 -4.20
CA ALA A 43 12.77 -5.62 -4.49
C ALA A 43 12.99 -6.39 -5.79
N THR A 44 13.44 -5.72 -6.84
CA THR A 44 13.76 -6.34 -8.14
C THR A 44 14.90 -7.35 -8.02
N ALA A 45 15.94 -7.04 -7.24
CA ALA A 45 17.05 -7.95 -7.00
C ALA A 45 16.59 -9.23 -6.28
N ILE A 46 15.76 -9.09 -5.24
CA ILE A 46 15.17 -10.23 -4.50
C ILE A 46 14.32 -11.09 -5.44
N ARG A 47 13.45 -10.48 -6.26
CA ARG A 47 12.63 -11.24 -7.22
C ARG A 47 13.48 -12.03 -8.20
N LYS A 48 14.53 -11.41 -8.76
CA LYS A 48 15.45 -12.09 -9.68
C LYS A 48 16.20 -13.22 -8.99
N ALA A 49 16.65 -13.02 -7.74
CA ALA A 49 17.32 -14.05 -6.97
C ALA A 49 16.39 -15.23 -6.67
N ALA A 50 15.18 -14.95 -6.17
CA ALA A 50 14.17 -15.96 -5.88
C ALA A 50 13.79 -16.78 -7.11
N GLU A 51 13.67 -16.13 -8.27
CA GLU A 51 13.37 -16.81 -9.53
C GLU A 51 14.51 -17.71 -10.00
N ARG A 52 15.77 -17.24 -9.91
CA ARG A 52 16.93 -18.07 -10.25
C ARG A 52 17.05 -19.27 -9.34
N GLU A 53 16.91 -19.07 -8.04
CA GLU A 53 17.00 -20.13 -7.04
C GLU A 53 15.88 -21.16 -7.24
N PHE A 54 14.66 -20.69 -7.50
CA PHE A 54 13.53 -21.57 -7.77
C PHE A 54 13.79 -22.43 -9.01
N LYS A 55 14.23 -21.84 -10.13
CA LYS A 55 14.52 -22.61 -11.36
C LYS A 55 15.64 -23.64 -11.16
N HIS A 56 16.68 -23.25 -10.44
CA HIS A 56 17.78 -24.16 -10.11
C HIS A 56 17.28 -25.33 -9.25
N THR A 57 16.50 -25.05 -8.21
CA THR A 57 15.95 -26.06 -7.30
C THR A 57 14.90 -26.93 -8.00
N GLU A 58 14.05 -26.35 -8.83
CA GLU A 58 13.02 -27.04 -9.60
C GLU A 58 13.64 -28.11 -10.50
N ALA A 59 14.72 -27.78 -11.22
CA ALA A 59 15.47 -28.74 -12.00
C ALA A 59 15.99 -29.90 -11.14
N ALA A 60 16.60 -29.60 -9.99
CA ALA A 60 17.12 -30.61 -9.07
C ALA A 60 16.03 -31.45 -8.38
N CYS A 61 14.79 -30.94 -8.27
CA CYS A 61 13.68 -31.68 -7.67
C CYS A 61 13.24 -32.88 -8.53
N TYR A 62 13.38 -32.79 -9.85
CA TYR A 62 12.99 -33.87 -10.76
C TYR A 62 13.89 -35.11 -10.65
N ASP A 63 15.10 -34.98 -10.11
CA ASP A 63 16.01 -36.10 -9.85
C ASP A 63 15.71 -36.82 -8.52
N ARG A 64 14.76 -36.33 -7.72
CA ARG A 64 14.44 -36.89 -6.39
C ARG A 64 13.26 -37.86 -6.45
N PHE A 65 13.24 -38.82 -5.52
CA PHE A 65 12.11 -39.74 -5.41
C PHE A 65 10.80 -39.05 -4.98
N ARG A 66 10.88 -38.05 -4.09
CA ARG A 66 9.73 -37.26 -3.62
C ARG A 66 9.64 -35.91 -4.34
N VAL A 67 9.50 -35.94 -5.67
CA VAL A 67 9.44 -34.74 -6.53
C VAL A 67 8.43 -33.72 -6.02
N ASN A 68 7.20 -34.15 -5.71
CA ASN A 68 6.13 -33.23 -5.31
C ASN A 68 6.45 -32.47 -4.02
N ALA A 69 6.91 -33.17 -2.98
CA ALA A 69 7.30 -32.52 -1.72
C ALA A 69 8.45 -31.52 -1.95
N CYS A 70 9.44 -31.88 -2.78
CA CYS A 70 10.53 -30.97 -3.12
C CYS A 70 10.03 -29.70 -3.85
N LEU A 71 9.11 -29.86 -4.80
CA LEU A 71 8.53 -28.72 -5.53
C LEU A 71 7.71 -27.82 -4.61
N ASP A 72 6.98 -28.39 -3.65
CA ASP A 72 6.19 -27.62 -2.70
C ASP A 72 7.09 -26.80 -1.77
N ASP A 73 8.15 -27.41 -1.22
CA ASP A 73 9.16 -26.70 -0.42
C ASP A 73 9.82 -25.55 -1.24
N ALA A 74 10.16 -25.81 -2.51
CA ALA A 74 10.75 -24.80 -3.39
C ALA A 74 9.79 -23.63 -3.67
N ARG A 75 8.50 -23.92 -3.86
CA ARG A 75 7.45 -22.89 -4.05
C ARG A 75 7.22 -22.08 -2.79
N GLU A 76 7.24 -22.71 -1.62
CA GLU A 76 7.13 -22.03 -0.34
C GLU A 76 8.31 -21.08 -0.12
N ALA A 77 9.54 -21.56 -0.32
CA ALA A 77 10.74 -20.74 -0.23
C ALA A 77 10.69 -19.53 -1.19
N ARG A 78 10.29 -19.75 -2.45
CA ARG A 78 10.08 -18.66 -3.43
C ARG A 78 9.03 -17.67 -2.94
N THR A 79 7.93 -18.15 -2.38
CA THR A 79 6.83 -17.30 -1.90
C THR A 79 7.28 -16.39 -0.76
N VAL A 80 8.05 -16.91 0.21
CA VAL A 80 8.61 -16.11 1.30
C VAL A 80 9.50 -14.98 0.76
N GLN A 81 10.37 -15.27 -0.20
CA GLN A 81 11.23 -14.26 -0.82
C GLN A 81 10.42 -13.20 -1.59
N LEU A 82 9.41 -13.63 -2.35
CA LEU A 82 8.54 -12.70 -3.07
C LEU A 82 7.70 -11.82 -2.12
N GLN A 83 7.31 -12.34 -0.95
CA GLN A 83 6.67 -11.53 0.08
C GLN A 83 7.61 -10.46 0.65
N ALA A 84 8.90 -10.78 0.84
CA ALA A 84 9.89 -9.78 1.25
C ALA A 84 10.03 -8.67 0.20
N ALA A 85 10.11 -9.01 -1.09
CA ALA A 85 10.12 -8.02 -2.18
C ALA A 85 8.87 -7.13 -2.18
N ARG A 86 7.68 -7.72 -1.99
CA ARG A 86 6.41 -6.97 -1.92
C ARG A 86 6.37 -5.97 -0.76
N LYS A 87 6.99 -6.29 0.38
CA LYS A 87 7.10 -5.36 1.52
C LYS A 87 7.92 -4.13 1.16
N LEU A 88 9.01 -4.29 0.40
CA LEU A 88 9.82 -3.19 -0.11
C LEU A 88 9.07 -2.36 -1.15
N GLU A 89 8.38 -3.01 -2.10
CA GLU A 89 7.53 -2.33 -3.08
C GLU A 89 6.42 -1.50 -2.39
N ALA A 90 5.81 -2.04 -1.34
CA ALA A 90 4.80 -1.33 -0.56
C ALA A 90 5.38 -0.11 0.17
N ARG A 91 6.63 -0.19 0.68
CA ARG A 91 7.33 0.96 1.27
C ARG A 91 7.60 2.04 0.21
N ALA A 92 8.17 1.66 -0.94
CA ALA A 92 8.42 2.57 -2.06
C ALA A 92 7.14 3.30 -2.50
N ASN A 93 6.04 2.56 -2.68
CA ASN A 93 4.75 3.14 -3.06
C ASN A 93 4.20 4.13 -2.02
N ARG A 94 4.47 3.92 -0.72
CA ARG A 94 4.07 4.89 0.32
C ARG A 94 4.85 6.19 0.20
N ILE A 95 6.15 6.11 -0.09
CA ILE A 95 7.01 7.29 -0.31
C ILE A 95 6.48 8.08 -1.51
N ASP A 96 6.32 7.43 -2.67
CA ASP A 96 5.83 8.08 -3.90
C ASP A 96 4.46 8.73 -3.69
N ARG A 97 3.56 8.05 -2.97
CA ARG A 97 2.25 8.59 -2.65
C ARG A 97 2.36 9.83 -1.77
N GLY A 98 3.21 9.80 -0.74
CA GLY A 98 3.46 10.93 0.13
C GLY A 98 3.99 12.15 -0.63
N GLU A 99 4.96 11.95 -1.53
CA GLU A 99 5.49 13.01 -2.39
C GLU A 99 4.44 13.62 -3.31
N ARG A 100 3.61 12.77 -3.94
CA ARG A 100 2.51 13.24 -4.79
C ARG A 100 1.48 14.05 -4.01
N ILE A 101 1.13 13.63 -2.78
CA ILE A 101 0.22 14.38 -1.91
C ILE A 101 0.81 15.74 -1.58
N LYS A 102 2.08 15.81 -1.14
CA LYS A 102 2.77 17.07 -0.85
C LYS A 102 2.78 18.01 -2.06
N ALA A 103 3.08 17.49 -3.25
CA ALA A 103 3.07 18.28 -4.48
C ALA A 103 1.67 18.82 -4.83
N MET A 104 0.62 18.03 -4.61
CA MET A 104 -0.75 18.46 -4.82
C MET A 104 -1.18 19.54 -3.82
N GLU A 105 -0.87 19.36 -2.54
CA GLU A 105 -1.15 20.34 -1.49
C GLU A 105 -0.45 21.68 -1.76
N ALA A 106 0.81 21.66 -2.22
CA ALA A 106 1.54 22.86 -2.60
C ALA A 106 0.85 23.62 -3.75
N ARG A 107 0.37 22.89 -4.78
CA ARG A 107 -0.37 23.48 -5.90
C ARG A 107 -1.70 24.08 -5.48
N LEU A 108 -2.42 23.44 -4.56
CA LEU A 108 -3.68 23.96 -4.04
C LEU A 108 -3.46 25.26 -3.26
N LYS A 109 -2.45 25.29 -2.38
CA LYS A 109 -2.07 26.51 -1.64
C LYS A 109 -1.70 27.65 -2.58
N GLU A 110 -0.88 27.38 -3.60
CA GLU A 110 -0.52 28.40 -4.60
C GLU A 110 -1.76 28.92 -5.36
N ALA A 111 -2.70 28.04 -5.72
CA ALA A 111 -3.93 28.43 -6.38
C ALA A 111 -4.84 29.28 -5.47
N GLU A 112 -4.94 28.94 -4.18
CA GLU A 112 -5.65 29.73 -3.19
C GLU A 112 -5.02 31.11 -3.00
N GLU A 113 -3.70 31.19 -2.86
CA GLU A 113 -2.97 32.46 -2.78
C GLU A 113 -3.18 33.32 -4.03
N ARG A 114 -3.15 32.72 -5.23
CA ARG A 114 -3.44 33.43 -6.48
C ARG A 114 -4.87 33.96 -6.53
N ARG A 115 -5.85 33.23 -6.00
CA ARG A 115 -7.25 33.68 -5.90
C ARG A 115 -7.43 34.78 -4.84
N ALA A 116 -6.68 34.71 -3.74
CA ALA A 116 -6.73 35.70 -2.67
C ALA A 116 -6.02 37.01 -3.03
N ARG A 117 -5.11 37.01 -4.02
CA ARG A 117 -4.49 38.25 -4.52
C ARG A 117 -5.56 39.12 -5.20
N PRO A 118 -5.79 40.35 -4.71
CA PRO A 118 -6.72 41.27 -5.35
C PRO A 118 -6.24 41.58 -6.76
N MET A 119 -7.12 41.45 -7.75
CA MET A 119 -6.82 41.89 -9.10
C MET A 119 -6.71 43.42 -9.13
N PRO A 120 -5.70 43.99 -9.81
CA PRO A 120 -5.63 45.44 -9.98
C PRO A 120 -6.87 45.89 -10.76
N VAL A 121 -7.71 46.71 -10.12
CA VAL A 121 -8.86 47.35 -10.77
C VAL A 121 -8.30 48.34 -11.81
N PRO A 122 -8.63 48.20 -13.10
CA PRO A 122 -8.26 49.20 -14.08
C PRO A 122 -8.88 50.54 -13.69
N LEU A 123 -8.04 51.56 -13.46
CA LEU A 123 -8.50 52.93 -13.27
C LEU A 123 -9.13 53.40 -14.58
N LEU A 124 -10.45 53.42 -14.64
CA LEU A 124 -11.18 54.09 -15.71
C LEU A 124 -10.87 55.59 -15.65
N PRO A 125 -10.54 56.24 -16.77
CA PRO A 125 -10.28 57.68 -16.79
C PRO A 125 -11.53 58.45 -16.35
N ALA A 126 -11.35 59.44 -15.47
CA ALA A 126 -12.43 60.26 -14.94
C ALA A 126 -13.18 60.99 -16.07
N PRO A 127 -14.51 61.15 -15.97
CA PRO A 127 -15.27 61.87 -16.98
C PRO A 127 -14.80 63.33 -17.02
N ALA A 128 -14.49 63.82 -18.23
CA ALA A 128 -14.16 65.22 -18.47
C ALA A 128 -15.34 66.10 -18.05
N LYS A 129 -15.06 67.12 -17.22
CA LYS A 129 -16.03 68.14 -16.83
C LYS A 129 -16.38 69.00 -18.08
N PRO A 130 -17.65 69.44 -18.21
CA PRO A 130 -18.09 70.30 -19.32
C PRO A 130 -17.50 71.72 -19.24
#